data_AF-A0A139ACR3-F1
#
_entry.id   AF-A0A139ACR3-F1
#
_cell.length_a   1.000
_cell.length_b   1.000
_cell.length_c   1.000
_cell.angle_alpha   90.00
_cell.angle_beta   90.00
_cell.angle_gamma   90.00
#
_symmetry.space_group_name_H-M   'P 1'
#
loop_
_entity.id
_entity.type
_entity.pdbx_description
1 polymer ?
#
loop_
_entity_poly.entity_id
_entity_poly.type
_entity_poly.pdbx_seq_one_letter_code
_entity_poly.pdbx_strand_id
1 'polypeptide(L)'
;MSTEHSDLVPDANIANLKNQSFSAVHLYAETFNPAYPNGTGNGRTPGYAAAWLDNAVARTKAANVYLIIVLANGDNNVKYNLAYARDFWTVYAARYKDESPGAVSINVDCYKIIRAAAPNTPVLMFTYASLGGGASAAGAVADAQAFSKAVFRNANAKWTNEAIAITDSTDAVTALNKAGYSVVLTEFANTTGACSNRSQHTDLTNGPSGDITDPTVYANRMKAANISFAADPGTR
;
A
#
# COMPACT_ATOMS: atom_id res chain seq x y z
N MET A 1 11.43 4.87 22.02
CA MET A 1 11.61 6.34 21.96
C MET A 1 10.41 7.01 22.62
N SER A 2 10.51 8.29 23.00
CA SER A 2 9.37 9.04 23.55
C SER A 2 9.39 10.48 23.02
N THR A 3 8.22 11.01 22.71
CA THR A 3 7.94 12.44 22.46
C THR A 3 7.04 13.02 23.55
N GLU A 4 6.88 12.33 24.69
CA GLU A 4 6.01 12.78 25.79
C GLU A 4 6.46 14.12 26.37
N HIS A 5 7.79 14.34 26.42
CA HIS A 5 8.43 15.48 27.09
C HIS A 5 9.66 16.07 26.36
N SER A 6 10.12 15.50 25.24
CA SER A 6 11.32 15.96 24.54
C SER A 6 11.27 15.65 23.03
N ASP A 7 12.20 16.25 22.28
CA ASP A 7 12.48 15.83 20.90
C ASP A 7 13.15 14.44 20.88
N LEU A 8 13.23 13.85 19.68
CA LEU A 8 13.72 12.50 19.45
C LEU A 8 15.24 12.38 19.61
N VAL A 9 15.70 11.12 19.68
CA VAL A 9 17.11 10.79 19.52
C VAL A 9 17.65 11.28 18.17
N PRO A 10 18.95 11.58 18.04
CA PRO A 10 19.54 12.05 16.79
C PRO A 10 19.32 11.11 15.59
N ASP A 11 19.24 11.67 14.38
CA ASP A 11 19.00 10.92 13.13
C ASP A 11 19.99 9.78 12.90
N ALA A 12 21.27 10.00 13.25
CA ALA A 12 22.31 8.98 13.16
C ALA A 12 21.95 7.71 13.95
N ASN A 13 21.26 7.85 15.08
CA ASN A 13 20.85 6.70 15.90
C ASN A 13 19.69 5.95 15.24
N ILE A 14 18.74 6.67 14.62
CA ILE A 14 17.60 6.08 13.91
C ILE A 14 18.09 5.35 12.66
N ALA A 15 19.01 5.94 11.89
CA ALA A 15 19.60 5.30 10.71
C ALA A 15 20.40 4.04 11.05
N ASN A 16 21.07 3.99 12.22
CA ASN A 16 21.87 2.85 12.64
C ASN A 16 21.03 1.62 13.05
N LEU A 17 19.71 1.76 13.24
CA LEU A 17 18.82 0.64 13.59
C LEU A 17 18.91 -0.50 12.57
N LYS A 18 19.01 -0.18 11.28
CA LYS A 18 19.14 -1.18 10.22
C LYS A 18 20.44 -1.97 10.29
N ASN A 19 21.53 -1.34 10.73
CA ASN A 19 22.81 -2.01 10.94
C ASN A 19 22.77 -2.98 12.13
N GLN A 20 21.74 -2.87 12.97
CA GLN A 20 21.47 -3.77 14.09
C GLN A 20 20.29 -4.71 13.79
N SER A 21 19.88 -4.84 12.52
CA SER A 21 18.78 -5.69 12.08
C SER A 21 17.41 -5.33 12.68
N PHE A 22 17.23 -4.11 13.18
CA PHE A 22 15.92 -3.60 13.56
C PHE A 22 15.19 -2.99 12.36
N SER A 23 13.90 -3.25 12.28
CA SER A 23 13.01 -2.74 11.24
C SER A 23 11.97 -1.74 11.75
N ALA A 24 11.89 -1.52 13.06
CA ALA A 24 10.84 -0.73 13.68
C ALA A 24 11.31 0.09 14.89
N VAL A 25 10.61 1.18 15.13
CA VAL A 25 10.72 2.06 16.30
C VAL A 25 9.41 2.02 17.05
N HIS A 26 9.46 1.76 18.35
CA HIS A 26 8.34 1.98 19.26
C HIS A 26 8.43 3.39 19.87
N LEU A 27 7.38 4.19 19.72
CA LEU A 27 7.32 5.58 20.16
C LEU A 27 6.12 5.85 21.07
N TYR A 28 6.42 6.20 22.32
CA TYR A 28 5.47 6.82 23.24
C TYR A 28 5.22 8.27 22.80
N ALA A 29 4.06 8.50 22.17
CA ALA A 29 3.78 9.74 21.47
C ALA A 29 3.37 10.88 22.40
N GLU A 30 2.42 10.59 23.28
CA GLU A 30 1.86 11.51 24.27
C GLU A 30 1.52 10.76 25.54
N THR A 31 1.50 11.47 26.68
CA THR A 31 0.99 10.95 27.95
C THR A 31 -0.48 11.35 28.11
N PHE A 32 -1.38 10.39 28.34
CA PHE A 32 -2.80 10.70 28.53
C PHE A 32 -3.05 11.58 29.76
N ASN A 33 -4.01 12.50 29.66
CA ASN A 33 -4.47 13.29 30.80
C ASN A 33 -5.58 12.52 31.55
N PRO A 34 -5.37 12.12 32.82
CA PRO A 34 -6.39 11.37 33.57
C PRO A 34 -7.65 12.19 33.83
N ALA A 35 -7.56 13.52 33.86
CA ALA A 35 -8.68 14.41 34.15
C ALA A 35 -9.42 14.90 32.89
N TYR A 36 -9.03 14.46 31.69
CA TYR A 36 -9.68 14.88 30.45
C TYR A 36 -11.14 14.39 30.36
N PRO A 37 -12.10 15.19 29.85
CA PRO A 37 -11.93 16.57 29.35
C PRO A 37 -12.09 17.66 30.42
N ASN A 38 -12.44 17.31 31.67
CA ASN A 38 -13.05 18.23 32.63
C ASN A 38 -12.13 18.68 33.79
N GLY A 39 -10.82 18.46 33.72
CA GLY A 39 -9.92 18.81 34.82
C GLY A 39 -8.46 19.02 34.44
N THR A 40 -7.68 19.43 35.44
CA THR A 40 -6.32 20.00 35.26
C THR A 40 -5.18 18.99 35.21
N GLY A 41 -5.44 17.67 35.33
CA GLY A 41 -4.48 16.56 35.41
C GLY A 41 -3.02 16.91 35.07
N ASN A 42 -2.58 16.65 33.83
CA ASN A 42 -1.36 17.29 33.29
C ASN A 42 -1.71 18.53 32.43
N GLY A 43 -2.98 18.92 32.38
CA GLY A 43 -3.53 20.06 31.62
C GLY A 43 -3.47 19.91 30.10
N ARG A 44 -2.96 18.80 29.57
CA ARG A 44 -2.76 18.61 28.12
C ARG A 44 -3.99 17.98 27.49
N THR A 45 -4.24 18.37 26.25
CA THR A 45 -5.24 17.77 25.35
C THR A 45 -4.52 16.96 24.27
N PRO A 46 -5.19 15.96 23.66
CA PRO A 46 -4.59 15.21 22.57
C PRO A 46 -4.11 16.11 21.43
N GLY A 47 -2.96 15.79 20.84
CA GLY A 47 -2.36 16.56 19.75
C GLY A 47 -1.24 17.51 20.18
N TYR A 48 -0.95 17.64 21.48
CA TYR A 48 0.08 18.57 21.98
C TYR A 48 1.49 18.24 21.45
N ALA A 49 1.77 16.98 21.11
CA ALA A 49 3.07 16.54 20.62
C ALA A 49 3.17 16.46 19.09
N ALA A 50 2.17 16.97 18.35
CA ALA A 50 2.06 16.72 16.91
C ALA A 50 3.30 17.13 16.10
N ALA A 51 3.93 18.26 16.43
CA ALA A 51 5.15 18.71 15.76
C ALA A 51 6.35 17.78 16.00
N TRP A 52 6.48 17.21 17.19
CA TRP A 52 7.54 16.23 17.49
C TRP A 52 7.25 14.89 16.83
N LEU A 53 5.98 14.50 16.77
CA LEU A 53 5.56 13.26 16.14
C LEU A 53 5.71 13.33 14.60
N ASP A 54 5.47 14.49 13.98
CA ASP A 54 5.77 14.73 12.56
C ASP A 54 7.26 14.54 12.26
N ASN A 55 8.11 15.03 13.15
CA ASN A 55 9.55 14.86 13.04
C ASN A 55 9.93 13.37 13.14
N ALA A 56 9.26 12.61 14.02
CA ALA A 56 9.47 11.17 14.15
C ALA A 56 9.14 10.42 12.87
N VAL A 57 7.94 10.68 12.34
CA VAL A 57 7.46 10.11 11.08
C VAL A 57 8.45 10.39 9.94
N ALA A 58 8.85 11.65 9.76
CA ALA A 58 9.78 12.03 8.71
C ALA A 58 11.13 11.31 8.81
N ARG A 59 11.70 11.23 10.03
CA ARG A 59 12.99 10.58 10.28
C ARG A 59 12.93 9.07 10.09
N THR A 60 11.90 8.40 10.59
CA THR A 60 11.74 6.95 10.42
C THR A 60 11.48 6.57 8.97
N LYS A 61 10.71 7.40 8.24
CA LYS A 61 10.50 7.25 6.81
C LYS A 61 11.80 7.38 6.03
N ALA A 62 12.62 8.40 6.32
CA ALA A 62 13.92 8.59 5.70
C ALA A 62 14.90 7.43 5.99
N ALA A 63 14.84 6.86 7.20
CA ALA A 63 15.65 5.72 7.61
C ALA A 63 15.13 4.37 7.09
N ASN A 64 13.95 4.33 6.44
CA ASN A 64 13.27 3.11 6.01
C ASN A 64 13.06 2.10 7.15
N VAL A 65 12.49 2.59 8.26
CA VAL A 65 12.06 1.79 9.42
C VAL A 65 10.61 2.13 9.77
N TYR A 66 9.86 1.13 10.25
CA TYR A 66 8.49 1.31 10.73
C TYR A 66 8.46 2.17 11.99
N LEU A 67 7.39 2.94 12.17
CA LEU A 67 7.11 3.67 13.40
C LEU A 67 5.81 3.15 14.01
N ILE A 68 5.89 2.69 15.26
CA ILE A 68 4.75 2.26 16.08
C ILE A 68 4.45 3.38 17.07
N ILE A 69 3.34 4.08 16.84
CA ILE A 69 2.85 5.17 17.67
C ILE A 69 2.00 4.56 18.79
N VAL A 70 2.27 4.91 20.04
CA VAL A 70 1.43 4.51 21.19
C VAL A 70 1.09 5.68 22.09
N LEU A 71 -0.11 5.65 22.65
CA LEU A 71 -0.51 6.54 23.75
C LEU A 71 0.10 6.00 25.04
N ALA A 72 0.87 6.86 25.71
CA ALA A 72 1.63 6.53 26.91
C ALA A 72 0.86 6.87 28.19
N ASN A 73 1.30 6.27 29.28
CA ASN A 73 0.66 6.41 30.59
C ASN A 73 1.36 7.41 31.52
N GLY A 74 2.62 7.78 31.24
CA GLY A 74 3.46 8.53 32.18
C GLY A 74 3.49 7.86 33.54
N ASP A 75 3.29 8.64 34.61
CA ASP A 75 3.23 8.11 35.99
C ASP A 75 1.93 7.33 36.30
N ASN A 76 0.97 7.30 35.38
CA ASN A 76 -0.32 6.65 35.55
C ASN A 76 -0.37 5.26 34.90
N ASN A 77 0.71 4.48 35.04
CA ASN A 77 0.76 3.09 34.57
C ASN A 77 -0.46 2.30 35.09
N VAL A 78 -0.92 1.33 34.28
CA VAL A 78 -2.15 0.53 34.48
C VAL A 78 -3.49 1.30 34.49
N LYS A 79 -3.49 2.62 34.25
CA LYS A 79 -4.71 3.44 34.12
C LYS A 79 -4.89 3.92 32.69
N TYR A 80 -6.11 4.31 32.33
CA TYR A 80 -6.42 4.89 31.02
C TYR A 80 -7.49 5.98 31.16
N ASN A 81 -7.57 6.85 30.15
CA ASN A 81 -8.72 7.73 29.94
C ASN A 81 -9.27 7.49 28.53
N LEU A 82 -10.47 6.92 28.43
CA LEU A 82 -11.06 6.52 27.16
C LEU A 82 -11.39 7.71 26.25
N ALA A 83 -11.84 8.83 26.82
CA ALA A 83 -12.13 10.03 26.04
C ALA A 83 -10.84 10.59 25.42
N TYR A 84 -9.76 10.68 26.21
CA TYR A 84 -8.45 11.11 25.70
C TYR A 84 -7.96 10.19 24.59
N ALA A 85 -8.05 8.86 24.80
CA ALA A 85 -7.57 7.89 23.82
C ALA A 85 -8.33 7.96 22.49
N ARG A 86 -9.65 8.16 22.52
CA ARG A 86 -10.45 8.34 21.30
C ARG A 86 -10.02 9.59 20.53
N ASP A 87 -9.94 10.72 21.22
CA ASP A 87 -9.60 12.00 20.60
C ASP A 87 -8.14 12.02 20.10
N PHE A 88 -7.23 11.37 20.83
CA PHE A 88 -5.85 11.11 20.38
C PHE A 88 -5.83 10.38 19.04
N TRP A 89 -6.57 9.27 18.92
CA TRP A 89 -6.61 8.51 17.67
C TRP A 89 -7.36 9.24 16.56
N THR A 90 -8.38 10.03 16.86
CA THR A 90 -9.04 10.90 15.88
C THR A 90 -8.06 11.88 15.25
N VAL A 91 -7.17 12.50 16.04
CA VAL A 91 -6.15 13.43 15.53
C VAL A 91 -5.10 12.68 14.71
N TYR A 92 -4.46 11.67 15.29
CA TYR A 92 -3.26 11.08 14.70
C TYR A 92 -3.53 10.05 13.61
N ALA A 93 -4.66 9.33 13.65
CA ALA A 93 -5.05 8.47 12.54
C ALA A 93 -5.32 9.29 11.27
N ALA A 94 -6.02 10.43 11.40
CA ALA A 94 -6.26 11.32 10.26
C ALA A 94 -4.96 11.96 9.75
N ARG A 95 -4.04 12.31 10.66
CA ARG A 95 -2.77 12.97 10.33
C ARG A 95 -1.79 12.06 9.58
N TYR A 96 -1.71 10.78 9.95
CA TYR A 96 -0.72 9.83 9.43
C TYR A 96 -1.32 8.68 8.62
N LYS A 97 -2.57 8.79 8.19
CA LYS A 97 -3.23 7.79 7.32
C LYS A 97 -2.43 7.44 6.07
N ASP A 98 -1.61 8.36 5.58
CA ASP A 98 -0.80 8.22 4.36
C ASP A 98 0.68 7.86 4.67
N GLU A 99 1.03 7.60 5.94
CA GLU A 99 2.40 7.32 6.42
C GLU A 99 2.72 5.85 6.69
N SER A 100 1.80 4.95 6.33
CA SER A 100 2.17 3.59 5.97
C SER A 100 3.22 3.66 4.85
N PRO A 101 4.21 2.75 4.75
CA PRO A 101 5.03 2.64 3.54
C PRO A 101 4.15 2.53 2.27
N GLY A 102 2.86 2.21 2.46
CA GLY A 102 1.88 2.15 1.41
C GLY A 102 2.15 0.91 0.58
N ALA A 103 1.13 0.42 -0.12
CA ALA A 103 1.36 -0.63 -1.09
C ALA A 103 2.46 -0.21 -2.10
N VAL A 104 2.60 1.08 -2.39
CA VAL A 104 3.60 1.59 -3.33
C VAL A 104 5.05 1.33 -2.91
N SER A 105 5.48 1.68 -1.69
CA SER A 105 6.92 1.56 -1.37
C SER A 105 7.38 0.11 -1.27
N ILE A 106 6.54 -0.80 -0.75
CA ILE A 106 6.86 -2.22 -0.72
C ILE A 106 6.94 -2.79 -2.14
N ASN A 107 6.08 -2.35 -3.06
CA ASN A 107 6.17 -2.73 -4.47
C ASN A 107 7.47 -2.22 -5.10
N VAL A 108 7.89 -0.97 -4.82
CA VAL A 108 9.16 -0.41 -5.30
C VAL A 108 10.36 -1.25 -4.83
N ASP A 109 10.42 -1.57 -3.55
CA ASP A 109 11.54 -2.33 -2.98
C ASP A 109 11.58 -3.76 -3.50
N CYS A 110 10.45 -4.46 -3.52
CA CYS A 110 10.33 -5.79 -4.10
C CYS A 110 10.72 -5.81 -5.58
N TYR A 111 10.24 -4.84 -6.37
CA TYR A 111 10.57 -4.73 -7.79
C TYR A 111 12.07 -4.58 -8.02
N LYS A 112 12.76 -3.74 -7.25
CA LYS A 112 14.22 -3.56 -7.35
C LYS A 112 14.97 -4.85 -7.02
N ILE A 113 14.54 -5.59 -6.00
CA ILE A 113 15.12 -6.89 -5.64
C ILE A 113 14.92 -7.89 -6.79
N ILE A 114 13.69 -7.99 -7.32
CA ILE A 114 13.37 -8.88 -8.43
C ILE A 114 14.21 -8.52 -9.66
N ARG A 115 14.29 -7.25 -10.06
CA ARG A 115 15.06 -6.83 -11.24
C ARG A 115 16.57 -7.06 -11.08
N ALA A 116 17.09 -6.95 -9.86
CA ALA A 116 18.50 -7.27 -9.59
C ALA A 116 18.80 -8.77 -9.79
N ALA A 117 17.88 -9.66 -9.43
CA ALA A 117 18.06 -11.11 -9.55
C ALA A 117 17.56 -11.69 -10.89
N ALA A 118 16.53 -11.07 -11.48
CA ALA A 118 15.74 -11.57 -12.60
C ALA A 118 15.32 -10.39 -13.50
N PRO A 119 16.26 -9.80 -14.26
CA PRO A 119 16.03 -8.56 -15.01
C PRO A 119 14.95 -8.68 -16.10
N ASN A 120 14.73 -9.90 -16.62
CA ASN A 120 13.82 -10.15 -17.74
C ASN A 120 12.51 -10.84 -17.34
N THR A 121 12.31 -11.18 -16.08
CA THR A 121 11.09 -11.86 -15.63
C THR A 121 9.92 -10.86 -15.54
N PRO A 122 8.76 -11.12 -16.16
CA PRO A 122 7.59 -10.27 -15.99
C PRO A 122 7.19 -10.12 -14.52
N VAL A 123 6.74 -8.93 -14.11
CA VAL A 123 6.35 -8.67 -12.71
C VAL A 123 4.94 -8.11 -12.64
N LEU A 124 4.12 -8.71 -11.78
CA LEU A 124 2.77 -8.23 -11.45
C LEU A 124 2.82 -7.45 -10.14
N MET A 125 2.27 -6.23 -10.15
CA MET A 125 2.35 -5.29 -9.02
C MET A 125 1.00 -5.03 -8.36
N PHE A 126 1.06 -4.62 -7.08
CA PHE A 126 -0.03 -4.21 -6.19
C PHE A 126 -1.02 -5.28 -5.75
N THR A 127 -1.53 -6.11 -6.67
CA THR A 127 -2.58 -7.11 -6.41
C THR A 127 -3.79 -6.50 -5.67
N TYR A 128 -4.52 -5.61 -6.34
CA TYR A 128 -5.67 -4.94 -5.73
C TYR A 128 -6.84 -5.92 -5.53
N ALA A 129 -7.23 -6.13 -4.27
CA ALA A 129 -8.26 -7.10 -3.87
C ALA A 129 -9.71 -6.62 -4.07
N SER A 130 -9.95 -5.31 -4.11
CA SER A 130 -11.21 -4.74 -4.61
C SER A 130 -11.03 -3.27 -4.97
N LEU A 131 -11.46 -2.86 -6.16
CA LEU A 131 -11.42 -1.45 -6.60
C LEU A 131 -12.84 -0.95 -6.88
N GLY A 132 -13.54 -0.54 -5.82
CA GLY A 132 -14.91 -0.03 -5.94
C GLY A 132 -14.99 1.34 -6.61
N GLY A 133 -15.62 1.43 -7.79
CA GLY A 133 -16.03 2.68 -8.45
C GLY A 133 -14.91 3.68 -8.80
N GLY A 134 -15.31 4.82 -9.40
CA GLY A 134 -14.38 5.76 -10.05
C GLY A 134 -13.30 6.40 -9.16
N ALA A 135 -13.55 6.64 -7.87
CA ALA A 135 -12.55 7.22 -6.96
C ALA A 135 -11.40 6.22 -6.66
N SER A 136 -11.72 4.94 -6.52
CA SER A 136 -10.73 3.87 -6.30
C SER A 136 -9.91 3.62 -7.57
N ALA A 137 -10.54 3.72 -8.74
CA ALA A 137 -9.86 3.63 -10.03
C ALA A 137 -8.83 4.75 -10.24
N ALA A 138 -9.15 5.99 -9.84
CA ALA A 138 -8.20 7.10 -9.86
C ALA A 138 -7.04 6.90 -8.87
N GLY A 139 -7.31 6.31 -7.69
CA GLY A 139 -6.30 5.93 -6.73
C GLY A 139 -5.28 4.93 -7.29
N ALA A 140 -5.74 3.87 -7.97
CA ALA A 140 -4.86 2.89 -8.59
C ALA A 140 -3.94 3.51 -9.68
N VAL A 141 -4.45 4.47 -10.46
CA VAL A 141 -3.61 5.23 -11.42
C VAL A 141 -2.55 6.04 -10.68
N ALA A 142 -2.91 6.72 -9.58
CA ALA A 142 -1.97 7.51 -8.79
C ALA A 142 -0.86 6.64 -8.16
N ASP A 143 -1.20 5.46 -7.65
CA ASP A 143 -0.24 4.49 -7.12
C ASP A 143 0.75 4.01 -8.20
N ALA A 144 0.26 3.66 -9.39
CA ALA A 144 1.09 3.25 -10.52
C ALA A 144 2.05 4.37 -10.98
N GLN A 145 1.58 5.62 -10.97
CA GLN A 145 2.40 6.79 -11.27
C GLN A 145 3.44 7.05 -10.19
N ALA A 146 3.08 6.89 -8.92
CA ALA A 146 4.01 7.03 -7.78
C ALA A 146 5.12 5.97 -7.85
N PHE A 147 4.77 4.70 -8.09
CA PHE A 147 5.73 3.63 -8.34
C PHE A 147 6.65 3.96 -9.53
N SER A 148 6.06 4.39 -10.66
CA SER A 148 6.81 4.69 -11.88
C SER A 148 7.81 5.84 -11.65
N LYS A 149 7.40 6.88 -10.92
CA LYS A 149 8.29 7.97 -10.54
C LYS A 149 9.43 7.49 -9.64
N ALA A 150 9.16 6.58 -8.69
CA ALA A 150 10.17 6.06 -7.77
C ALA A 150 11.17 5.10 -8.43
N VAL A 151 10.74 4.29 -9.40
CA VAL A 151 11.56 3.28 -10.07
C VAL A 151 12.20 3.81 -11.35
N PHE A 152 11.42 4.43 -12.22
CA PHE A 152 11.83 4.86 -13.55
C PHE A 152 12.11 6.37 -13.65
N ARG A 153 11.97 7.11 -12.54
CA ARG A 153 12.13 8.58 -12.48
C ARG A 153 11.17 9.34 -13.40
N ASN A 154 10.10 8.69 -13.85
CA ASN A 154 9.06 9.25 -14.69
C ASN A 154 7.71 8.65 -14.29
N ALA A 155 6.78 9.49 -13.85
CA ALA A 155 5.44 9.06 -13.45
C ALA A 155 4.66 8.39 -14.60
N ASN A 156 4.93 8.78 -15.84
CA ASN A 156 4.28 8.25 -17.05
C ASN A 156 5.18 7.28 -17.83
N ALA A 157 6.12 6.61 -17.13
CA ALA A 157 6.98 5.62 -17.76
C ALA A 157 6.14 4.54 -18.45
N LYS A 158 6.53 4.17 -19.67
CA LYS A 158 5.92 3.04 -20.38
C LYS A 158 6.52 1.75 -19.85
N TRP A 159 5.67 0.95 -19.22
CA TRP A 159 6.05 -0.35 -18.67
C TRP A 159 6.21 -1.33 -19.83
N THR A 160 7.30 -2.08 -19.83
CA THR A 160 7.65 -3.00 -20.91
C THR A 160 7.61 -4.44 -20.46
N ASN A 161 7.70 -4.69 -19.15
CA ASN A 161 7.73 -6.04 -18.57
C ASN A 161 7.02 -6.09 -17.21
N GLU A 162 6.02 -5.21 -17.03
CA GLU A 162 5.28 -5.02 -15.79
C GLU A 162 3.79 -4.88 -16.10
N ALA A 163 2.94 -5.40 -15.22
CA ALA A 163 1.50 -5.16 -15.25
C ALA A 163 0.93 -5.02 -13.83
N ILE A 164 -0.25 -4.43 -13.73
CA ILE A 164 -0.97 -4.30 -12.46
C ILE A 164 -1.87 -5.51 -12.27
N ALA A 165 -1.73 -6.19 -11.14
CA ALA A 165 -2.62 -7.29 -10.76
C ALA A 165 -3.88 -6.75 -10.07
N ILE A 166 -5.04 -7.29 -10.43
CA ILE A 166 -6.34 -6.97 -9.83
C ILE A 166 -7.19 -8.23 -9.64
N THR A 167 -8.20 -8.15 -8.77
CA THR A 167 -9.15 -9.25 -8.51
C THR A 167 -10.59 -8.93 -8.93
N ASP A 168 -10.95 -7.64 -9.07
CA ASP A 168 -12.27 -7.21 -9.55
C ASP A 168 -12.25 -5.79 -10.18
N SER A 169 -13.38 -5.42 -10.79
CA SER A 169 -13.76 -4.09 -11.35
C SER A 169 -13.45 -3.79 -12.83
N THR A 170 -14.49 -3.41 -13.57
CA THR A 170 -14.40 -2.89 -14.95
C THR A 170 -13.88 -1.45 -15.01
N ASP A 171 -14.15 -0.65 -13.98
CA ASP A 171 -13.83 0.78 -13.96
C ASP A 171 -12.34 1.03 -13.74
N ALA A 172 -11.69 0.27 -12.84
CA ALA A 172 -10.24 0.40 -12.62
C ALA A 172 -9.44 -0.08 -13.83
N VAL A 173 -9.84 -1.20 -14.45
CA VAL A 173 -9.25 -1.67 -15.71
C VAL A 173 -9.32 -0.57 -16.77
N THR A 174 -10.49 0.07 -16.93
CA THR A 174 -10.69 1.15 -17.89
C THR A 174 -9.78 2.34 -17.59
N ALA A 175 -9.71 2.78 -16.33
CA ALA A 175 -8.88 3.91 -15.93
C ALA A 175 -7.38 3.63 -16.12
N LEU A 176 -6.90 2.46 -15.70
CA LEU A 176 -5.50 2.04 -15.82
C LEU A 176 -5.08 1.87 -17.29
N ASN A 177 -5.91 1.22 -18.11
CA ASN A 177 -5.67 1.09 -19.55
C ASN A 177 -5.64 2.46 -20.24
N LYS A 178 -6.56 3.37 -19.88
CA LYS A 178 -6.55 4.75 -20.39
C LYS A 178 -5.30 5.53 -19.98
N ALA A 179 -4.78 5.27 -18.79
CA ALA A 179 -3.50 5.82 -18.32
C ALA A 179 -2.28 5.14 -18.98
N GLY A 180 -2.48 4.04 -19.72
CA GLY A 180 -1.45 3.33 -20.46
C GLY A 180 -0.71 2.27 -19.66
N TYR A 181 -1.31 1.77 -18.58
CA TYR A 181 -0.83 0.62 -17.82
C TYR A 181 -1.54 -0.66 -18.27
N SER A 182 -0.78 -1.75 -18.40
CA SER A 182 -1.34 -3.07 -18.60
C SER A 182 -1.86 -3.65 -17.28
N VAL A 183 -2.96 -4.39 -17.37
CA VAL A 183 -3.66 -4.96 -16.21
C VAL A 183 -3.84 -6.47 -16.41
N VAL A 184 -3.65 -7.24 -15.35
CA VAL A 184 -3.84 -8.69 -15.31
C VAL A 184 -4.83 -9.01 -14.19
N LEU A 185 -5.91 -9.70 -14.53
CA LEU A 185 -6.83 -10.27 -13.55
C LEU A 185 -6.18 -11.52 -12.94
N THR A 186 -5.95 -11.53 -11.62
CA THR A 186 -5.25 -12.61 -10.91
C THR A 186 -6.14 -13.45 -10.00
N GLU A 187 -7.35 -12.97 -9.71
CA GLU A 187 -8.34 -13.68 -8.89
C GLU A 187 -9.74 -13.26 -9.31
N PHE A 188 -10.73 -14.14 -9.20
CA PHE A 188 -12.16 -13.79 -9.26
C PHE A 188 -12.97 -14.88 -8.54
N ALA A 189 -14.04 -14.49 -7.84
CA ALA A 189 -14.94 -15.45 -7.20
C ALA A 189 -16.18 -15.70 -8.06
N ASN A 190 -16.55 -16.97 -8.25
CA ASN A 190 -17.73 -17.40 -9.00
C ASN A 190 -19.01 -17.39 -8.14
N THR A 191 -19.34 -16.29 -7.47
CA THR A 191 -20.66 -16.27 -6.82
C THR A 191 -21.75 -16.24 -7.90
N THR A 192 -22.63 -17.22 -7.85
CA THR A 192 -23.80 -17.43 -8.72
C THR A 192 -24.88 -16.36 -8.51
N GLY A 193 -24.48 -15.09 -8.57
CA GLY A 193 -25.32 -13.91 -8.52
C GLY A 193 -24.84 -12.88 -9.54
N ALA A 194 -25.43 -12.93 -10.74
CA ALA A 194 -25.45 -11.86 -11.74
C ALA A 194 -24.10 -11.27 -12.24
N CYS A 195 -23.13 -12.11 -12.60
CA CYS A 195 -22.16 -11.77 -13.66
C CYS A 195 -21.89 -13.01 -14.54
N SER A 196 -22.74 -13.24 -15.53
CA SER A 196 -22.45 -14.16 -16.62
C SER A 196 -21.49 -13.48 -17.60
N ASN A 197 -20.24 -13.95 -17.69
CA ASN A 197 -19.66 -14.48 -18.94
C ASN A 197 -18.16 -14.78 -18.78
N ARG A 198 -17.88 -16.09 -18.79
CA ARG A 198 -16.81 -16.80 -19.51
C ARG A 198 -15.36 -16.32 -19.32
N SER A 199 -14.59 -17.24 -18.74
CA SER A 199 -13.13 -17.34 -18.64
C SER A 199 -12.38 -16.66 -19.78
N GLN A 200 -11.30 -15.95 -19.44
CA GLN A 200 -10.00 -15.96 -20.13
C GLN A 200 -8.99 -15.01 -19.46
N HIS A 201 -7.84 -15.57 -19.04
CA HIS A 201 -6.59 -14.84 -18.80
C HIS A 201 -6.17 -14.11 -20.10
N THR A 202 -5.58 -12.92 -20.09
CA THR A 202 -4.71 -12.52 -21.22
C THR A 202 -3.59 -11.58 -20.82
N ASP A 203 -2.52 -11.74 -21.60
CA ASP A 203 -1.14 -11.29 -21.48
C ASP A 203 -0.88 -9.89 -22.06
N LEU A 204 0.28 -9.35 -21.68
CA LEU A 204 0.94 -8.16 -22.19
C LEU A 204 1.30 -8.31 -23.68
N THR A 205 0.70 -7.53 -24.58
CA THR A 205 1.38 -6.92 -25.76
C THR A 205 0.46 -5.98 -26.56
N ASN A 206 1.07 -4.95 -27.15
CA ASN A 206 0.51 -3.80 -27.87
C ASN A 206 -0.59 -4.12 -28.93
N GLY A 207 -1.72 -3.41 -28.90
CA GLY A 207 -2.66 -3.32 -30.04
C GLY A 207 -4.14 -3.25 -29.63
N PRO A 208 -5.04 -2.66 -30.46
CA PRO A 208 -6.30 -2.06 -30.02
C PRO A 208 -7.31 -3.04 -29.43
N SER A 209 -8.01 -2.57 -28.39
CA SER A 209 -8.93 -3.25 -27.47
C SER A 209 -10.26 -3.73 -28.08
N GLY A 210 -10.24 -4.34 -29.27
CA GLY A 210 -11.46 -4.76 -29.95
C GLY A 210 -11.93 -6.19 -29.70
N ASP A 211 -11.09 -7.06 -29.09
CA ASP A 211 -11.18 -8.50 -29.39
C ASP A 211 -10.92 -9.39 -28.16
N ILE A 212 -11.63 -9.14 -27.06
CA ILE A 212 -11.56 -9.93 -25.81
C ILE A 212 -12.91 -10.62 -25.48
N THR A 213 -13.98 -10.35 -26.26
CA THR A 213 -15.33 -10.88 -25.95
C THR A 213 -15.67 -12.19 -26.66
N ASP A 214 -14.86 -12.68 -27.61
CA ASP A 214 -15.07 -13.96 -28.30
C ASP A 214 -14.08 -15.04 -27.84
N PRO A 215 -14.54 -16.03 -27.04
CA PRO A 215 -13.70 -17.09 -26.51
C PRO A 215 -13.03 -17.97 -27.57
N THR A 216 -13.61 -18.08 -28.77
CA THR A 216 -13.10 -18.92 -29.86
C THR A 216 -11.91 -18.27 -30.55
N VAL A 217 -11.93 -16.95 -30.73
CA VAL A 217 -10.83 -16.18 -31.32
C VAL A 217 -9.59 -16.23 -30.41
N TYR A 218 -9.79 -16.09 -29.10
CA TYR A 218 -8.74 -16.23 -28.10
C TYR A 218 -8.10 -17.64 -28.09
N ALA A 219 -8.91 -18.70 -28.06
CA ALA A 219 -8.41 -20.07 -28.02
C ALA A 219 -7.56 -20.41 -29.26
N ASN A 220 -7.96 -19.90 -30.43
CA ASN A 220 -7.21 -20.07 -31.67
C ASN A 220 -5.86 -19.34 -31.65
N ARG A 221 -5.77 -18.16 -31.02
CA ARG A 221 -4.51 -17.41 -30.87
C ARG A 221 -3.54 -18.09 -29.91
N MET A 222 -4.02 -18.59 -28.77
CA MET A 222 -3.18 -19.32 -27.81
C MET A 222 -2.61 -20.60 -28.44
N LYS A 223 -3.43 -21.30 -29.22
CA LYS A 223 -2.98 -22.47 -30.00
C LYS A 223 -1.98 -22.10 -31.09
N ALA A 224 -2.18 -20.97 -31.79
CA ALA A 224 -1.24 -20.47 -32.80
C ALA A 224 0.11 -20.01 -32.19
N ALA A 225 0.09 -19.53 -30.95
CA ALA A 225 1.29 -19.17 -30.18
C ALA A 225 1.99 -20.37 -29.53
N ASN A 226 1.46 -21.59 -29.72
CA ASN A 226 1.96 -22.82 -29.13
C ASN A 226 1.99 -22.82 -27.58
N ILE A 227 1.05 -22.10 -26.96
CA ILE A 227 0.89 -22.00 -25.51
C ILE A 227 -0.20 -22.99 -25.09
N SER A 228 0.13 -23.92 -24.19
CA SER A 228 -0.85 -24.81 -23.55
C SER A 228 -0.99 -24.45 -22.07
N PHE A 229 -2.21 -24.54 -21.56
CA PHE A 229 -2.48 -24.43 -20.14
C PHE A 229 -2.51 -25.83 -19.54
N ALA A 230 -1.69 -26.08 -18.52
CA ALA A 230 -1.87 -27.27 -17.68
C ALA A 230 -3.18 -27.12 -16.90
N ALA A 231 -3.92 -28.21 -16.76
CA ALA A 231 -5.07 -28.23 -15.86
C ALA A 231 -4.61 -27.93 -14.44
N ASP A 232 -5.39 -27.14 -13.70
CA ASP A 232 -5.16 -26.89 -12.28
C ASP A 232 -5.18 -28.23 -11.52
N PRO A 233 -4.09 -28.62 -10.84
CA PRO A 233 -4.06 -29.87 -10.07
C PRO A 233 -5.04 -29.87 -8.89
N GLY A 234 -5.64 -28.73 -8.53
CA GLY A 234 -6.58 -28.57 -7.43
C GLY A 234 -8.04 -28.94 -7.71
N THR A 235 -8.43 -29.23 -8.95
CA THR A 235 -9.80 -29.68 -9.26
C THR A 235 -9.83 -31.19 -9.53
N ARG A 236 -10.04 -31.97 -8.47
CA ARG A 236 -10.67 -33.30 -8.53
C ARG A 236 -12.02 -33.24 -7.86
#